data_AF-W2SLT4-F1
#
_entry.id   AF-W2SLT4-F1
#
_cell.length_a   1.000
_cell.length_b   1.000
_cell.length_c   1.000
_cell.angle_alpha   90.00
_cell.angle_beta   90.00
_cell.angle_gamma   90.00
#
_symmetry.space_group_name_H-M   'P 1'
#
loop_
_entity.id
_entity.type
_entity.pdbx_description
1 polymer ?
#
loop_
_entity_poly.entity_id
_entity_poly.type
_entity_poly.pdbx_seq_one_letter_code
_entity_poly.pdbx_strand_id
1 'polypeptide(L)'
;MPKIIGLPLVDVSERLGIRPVICHASACLANWQLIDKKLPFSPDNLQLNAFKFLDSKANHWFFTVTAQIEKDFAPCIYEIICAVNLSTRKKLVNLDSALSSIVNCLNNALKTMKRMNEHLSPKEFYHKIRPFLWGYNVGSLKQCGIIFEGMEDKGPLKYGGGSAAQSSTIQLIDAFLKVEHTGPEKVFLIEQREYMPREHRDLLNWVETETPVEKSTERRQQALDALRAFRSLHLTIVAQYILTQIEHSSSTTGTGGTPFMQFLKNVRADTE
;
A
#
# COMPACT_ATOMS: atom_id res chain seq x y z
N MET A 1 -0.08 16.50 -20.50
CA MET A 1 -1.05 15.41 -20.76
C MET A 1 -2.22 15.99 -21.52
N PRO A 2 -2.61 15.39 -22.66
CA PRO A 2 -3.70 15.90 -23.49
C PRO A 2 -5.01 16.09 -22.75
N LYS A 3 -5.72 17.19 -23.01
CA LYS A 3 -6.95 17.56 -22.26
C LYS A 3 -8.03 16.48 -22.27
N ILE A 4 -8.12 15.74 -23.38
CA ILE A 4 -9.11 14.67 -23.61
C ILE A 4 -8.89 13.45 -22.70
N ILE A 5 -7.70 13.29 -22.14
CA ILE A 5 -7.38 12.25 -21.14
C ILE A 5 -7.26 12.88 -19.75
N GLY A 6 -6.59 14.04 -19.66
CA GLY A 6 -6.25 14.67 -18.39
C GLY A 6 -7.47 15.17 -17.61
N LEU A 7 -8.41 15.86 -18.25
CA LEU A 7 -9.57 16.41 -17.56
C LEU A 7 -10.51 15.31 -17.02
N PRO A 8 -10.87 14.26 -17.80
CA PRO A 8 -11.66 13.15 -17.25
C PRO A 8 -10.96 12.40 -16.11
N LEU A 9 -9.64 12.19 -16.22
CA LEU A 9 -8.87 11.56 -15.14
C LEU A 9 -8.96 12.38 -13.85
N VAL A 10 -8.82 13.69 -13.95
CA VAL A 10 -8.91 14.60 -12.80
C VAL A 10 -10.32 14.57 -12.19
N ASP A 11 -11.37 14.69 -13.00
CA ASP A 11 -12.75 14.66 -12.49
C ASP A 11 -13.06 13.35 -11.74
N VAL A 12 -12.67 12.20 -12.30
CA VAL A 12 -12.86 10.89 -11.63
C VAL A 12 -12.02 10.82 -10.35
N SER A 13 -10.77 11.26 -10.39
CA SER A 13 -9.87 11.27 -9.24
C SER A 13 -10.38 12.16 -8.10
N GLU A 14 -10.92 13.34 -8.40
CA GLU A 14 -11.50 14.26 -7.41
C GLU A 14 -12.74 13.66 -6.73
N ARG A 15 -13.61 13.00 -7.51
CA ARG A 15 -14.80 12.30 -6.98
C ARG A 15 -14.42 11.16 -6.03
N LEU A 16 -13.43 10.35 -6.41
CA LEU A 16 -12.89 9.27 -5.58
C LEU A 16 -12.00 9.78 -4.42
N GLY A 17 -11.59 11.04 -4.47
CA GLY A 17 -10.68 11.65 -3.52
C GLY A 17 -9.25 11.09 -3.60
N ILE A 18 -8.79 10.66 -4.77
CA ILE A 18 -7.41 10.18 -5.00
C ILE A 18 -6.65 11.12 -5.92
N ARG A 19 -5.31 11.06 -5.94
CA ARG A 19 -4.51 11.80 -6.92
C ARG A 19 -4.69 11.22 -8.34
N PRO A 20 -4.67 12.07 -9.40
CA PRO A 20 -4.82 11.64 -10.80
C PRO A 20 -3.51 11.09 -11.36
N VAL A 21 -3.10 9.95 -10.82
CA VAL A 21 -1.91 9.17 -11.22
C VAL A 21 -2.14 7.71 -10.86
N ILE A 22 -1.37 6.80 -11.43
CA ILE A 22 -1.39 5.40 -11.01
C ILE A 22 -1.13 5.30 -9.50
N CYS A 23 -2.01 4.59 -8.78
CA CYS A 23 -1.90 4.37 -7.35
C CYS A 23 -2.36 2.95 -6.97
N HIS A 24 -2.13 2.55 -5.73
CA HIS A 24 -2.52 1.24 -5.21
C HIS A 24 -4.03 0.97 -5.35
N ALA A 25 -4.88 1.98 -5.14
CA ALA A 25 -6.32 1.84 -5.28
C ALA A 25 -6.73 1.42 -6.71
N SER A 26 -6.13 2.03 -7.73
CA SER A 26 -6.43 1.73 -9.14
C SER A 26 -5.72 0.49 -9.65
N ALA A 27 -4.46 0.28 -9.28
CA ALA A 27 -3.60 -0.76 -9.85
C ALA A 27 -3.72 -2.11 -9.13
N CYS A 28 -4.18 -2.11 -7.87
CA CYS A 28 -4.37 -3.31 -7.04
C CYS A 28 -5.85 -3.51 -6.70
N LEU A 29 -6.45 -2.64 -5.88
CA LEU A 29 -7.76 -2.91 -5.25
C LEU A 29 -8.90 -3.09 -6.27
N ALA A 30 -8.91 -2.25 -7.32
CA ALA A 30 -9.93 -2.29 -8.37
C ALA A 30 -9.54 -3.13 -9.60
N ASN A 31 -8.36 -3.73 -9.63
CA ASN A 31 -7.76 -4.28 -10.85
C ASN A 31 -7.80 -5.82 -10.94
N TRP A 32 -8.89 -6.44 -10.53
CA TRP A 32 -9.01 -7.89 -10.62
C TRP A 32 -10.46 -8.33 -10.83
N GLN A 33 -10.61 -9.55 -11.35
CA GLN A 33 -11.83 -10.32 -11.37
C GLN A 33 -11.49 -11.81 -11.25
N LEU A 34 -12.40 -12.63 -10.73
CA LEU A 34 -12.22 -14.08 -10.66
C LEU A 34 -12.28 -14.69 -12.07
N ILE A 35 -11.39 -15.65 -12.33
CA ILE A 35 -11.44 -16.47 -13.55
C ILE A 35 -12.60 -17.45 -13.44
N ASP A 36 -12.63 -18.25 -12.36
CA ASP A 36 -13.75 -19.10 -11.99
C ASP A 36 -14.35 -18.63 -10.65
N LYS A 37 -15.64 -18.27 -10.68
CA LYS A 37 -16.40 -17.82 -9.50
C LYS A 37 -16.61 -18.92 -8.45
N LYS A 38 -16.39 -20.19 -8.81
CA LYS A 38 -16.50 -21.35 -7.89
C LYS A 38 -15.20 -21.64 -7.14
N LEU A 39 -14.08 -21.14 -7.64
CA LEU A 39 -12.77 -21.29 -7.02
C LEU A 39 -12.49 -20.15 -6.03
N PRO A 40 -11.63 -20.37 -5.01
CA PRO A 40 -11.31 -19.35 -4.03
C PRO A 40 -10.62 -18.14 -4.67
N PHE A 41 -10.65 -17.01 -3.94
CA PHE A 41 -9.82 -15.85 -4.25
C PHE A 41 -8.35 -16.25 -4.03
N SER A 42 -7.57 -16.34 -5.12
CA SER A 42 -6.14 -16.68 -5.11
C SER A 42 -5.44 -16.03 -6.29
N PRO A 43 -4.13 -15.73 -6.22
CA PRO A 43 -3.35 -15.24 -7.36
C PRO A 43 -3.50 -16.09 -8.63
N ASP A 44 -3.75 -17.39 -8.46
CA ASP A 44 -3.95 -18.39 -9.50
C ASP A 44 -5.32 -18.31 -10.19
N ASN A 45 -6.34 -17.76 -9.50
CA ASN A 45 -7.72 -17.66 -9.96
C ASN A 45 -8.18 -16.21 -10.20
N LEU A 46 -7.24 -15.27 -10.28
CA LEU A 46 -7.52 -13.86 -10.57
C LEU A 46 -7.02 -13.51 -11.97
N GLN A 47 -7.74 -12.64 -12.67
CA GLN A 47 -7.29 -11.99 -13.90
C GLN A 47 -7.40 -10.46 -13.78
N LEU A 48 -6.47 -9.69 -14.38
CA LEU A 48 -6.53 -8.23 -14.29
C LEU A 48 -7.60 -7.64 -15.21
N ASN A 49 -8.20 -6.55 -14.75
CA ASN A 49 -9.14 -5.76 -15.56
C ASN A 49 -8.37 -4.82 -16.51
N ALA A 50 -7.27 -4.25 -16.04
CA ALA A 50 -6.40 -3.30 -16.73
C ALA A 50 -4.92 -3.54 -16.34
N PHE A 51 -4.02 -2.61 -16.67
CA PHE A 51 -2.59 -2.67 -16.30
C PHE A 51 -1.85 -3.93 -16.82
N LYS A 52 -2.23 -4.40 -18.01
CA LYS A 52 -1.58 -5.50 -18.74
C LYS A 52 -0.51 -4.93 -19.67
N PHE A 53 0.59 -4.45 -19.08
CA PHE A 53 1.64 -3.74 -19.82
C PHE A 53 2.54 -4.67 -20.64
N LEU A 54 2.71 -5.90 -20.14
CA LEU A 54 3.56 -6.91 -20.73
C LEU A 54 2.75 -8.18 -20.95
N ASP A 55 3.02 -8.87 -22.06
CA ASP A 55 2.55 -10.24 -22.28
C ASP A 55 3.41 -11.22 -21.47
N SER A 56 3.32 -11.13 -20.13
CA SER A 56 4.04 -12.02 -19.23
C SER A 56 3.23 -12.35 -17.98
N LYS A 57 3.40 -13.58 -17.50
CA LYS A 57 2.81 -14.03 -16.23
C LYS A 57 3.28 -13.16 -15.06
N ALA A 58 4.48 -12.60 -15.14
CA ALA A 58 5.06 -11.75 -14.11
C ALA A 58 4.29 -10.43 -13.92
N ASN A 59 3.87 -9.78 -15.02
CA ASN A 59 3.00 -8.60 -14.96
C ASN A 59 1.74 -8.92 -14.16
N HIS A 60 1.10 -10.04 -14.50
CA HIS A 60 -0.12 -10.48 -13.85
C HIS A 60 0.10 -10.81 -12.37
N TRP A 61 1.15 -11.56 -12.07
CA TRP A 61 1.47 -12.08 -10.75
C TRP A 61 1.73 -11.00 -9.71
N PHE A 62 2.46 -9.94 -10.09
CA PHE A 62 2.74 -8.83 -9.17
C PHE A 62 1.45 -8.27 -8.57
N PHE A 63 0.48 -7.92 -9.42
CA PHE A 63 -0.76 -7.31 -8.99
C PHE A 63 -1.68 -8.31 -8.25
N THR A 64 -1.77 -9.57 -8.69
CA THR A 64 -2.68 -10.53 -8.05
C THR A 64 -2.17 -11.04 -6.70
N VAL A 65 -0.85 -11.19 -6.52
CA VAL A 65 -0.26 -11.47 -5.19
C VAL A 65 -0.51 -10.29 -4.26
N THR A 66 -0.35 -9.05 -4.72
CA THR A 66 -0.67 -7.86 -3.91
C THR A 66 -2.16 -7.80 -3.55
N ALA A 67 -3.07 -8.14 -4.47
CA ALA A 67 -4.50 -8.21 -4.19
C ALA A 67 -4.84 -9.29 -3.14
N GLN A 68 -4.16 -10.44 -3.18
CA GLN A 68 -4.29 -11.48 -2.15
C GLN A 68 -3.82 -11.00 -0.78
N ILE A 69 -2.70 -10.27 -0.70
CA ILE A 69 -2.21 -9.70 0.56
C ILE A 69 -3.29 -8.79 1.18
N GLU A 70 -3.94 -7.94 0.39
CA GLU A 70 -5.04 -7.09 0.88
C GLU A 70 -6.26 -7.92 1.32
N LYS A 71 -6.60 -8.97 0.56
CA LYS A 71 -7.69 -9.88 0.92
C LYS A 71 -7.41 -10.64 2.23
N ASP A 72 -6.16 -10.97 2.51
CA ASP A 72 -5.73 -11.65 3.73
C ASP A 72 -5.89 -10.77 4.97
N PHE A 73 -5.87 -9.44 4.82
CA PHE A 73 -6.10 -8.49 5.90
C PHE A 73 -7.59 -8.20 6.18
N ALA A 74 -8.50 -8.54 5.27
CA ALA A 74 -9.92 -8.20 5.43
C ALA A 74 -10.53 -8.58 6.81
N PRO A 75 -10.21 -9.75 7.42
CA PRO A 75 -10.72 -10.09 8.74
C PRO A 75 -10.26 -9.14 9.85
N CYS A 76 -9.00 -8.68 9.84
CA CYS A 76 -8.52 -7.78 10.90
C CYS A 76 -9.08 -6.37 10.75
N ILE A 77 -9.34 -5.90 9.53
CA ILE A 77 -10.04 -4.62 9.29
C ILE A 77 -11.42 -4.63 9.97
N TYR A 78 -12.18 -5.72 9.78
CA TYR A 78 -13.50 -5.87 10.41
C TYR A 78 -13.41 -5.85 11.94
N GLU A 79 -12.50 -6.63 12.52
CA GLU A 79 -12.35 -6.70 13.98
C GLU A 79 -11.87 -5.37 14.59
N ILE A 80 -10.99 -4.63 13.90
CA ILE A 80 -10.57 -3.27 14.29
C ILE A 80 -11.80 -2.35 14.34
N ILE A 81 -12.62 -2.32 13.28
CA ILE A 81 -13.83 -1.49 13.23
C ILE A 81 -14.79 -1.85 14.36
N CYS A 82 -15.01 -3.14 14.60
CA CYS A 82 -15.86 -3.61 15.70
C CYS A 82 -15.34 -3.15 17.06
N ALA A 83 -14.04 -3.30 17.33
CA ALA A 83 -13.43 -2.89 18.59
C ALA A 83 -13.56 -1.37 18.82
N VAL A 84 -13.26 -0.55 17.81
CA VAL A 84 -13.36 0.92 17.91
C VAL A 84 -14.82 1.38 18.06
N ASN A 85 -15.76 0.83 17.28
CA ASN A 85 -17.18 1.18 17.40
C ASN A 85 -17.81 0.73 18.74
N LEU A 86 -17.35 -0.36 19.35
CA LEU A 86 -17.82 -0.75 20.68
C LEU A 86 -17.25 0.16 21.78
N SER A 87 -15.98 0.55 21.64
CA SER A 87 -15.30 1.47 22.57
C SER A 87 -16.00 2.84 22.63
N THR A 88 -16.23 3.44 21.47
CA THR A 88 -16.90 4.75 21.33
C THR A 88 -18.31 4.77 21.94
N ARG A 89 -18.97 3.61 22.02
CA ARG A 89 -20.29 3.44 22.67
C ARG A 89 -20.20 3.16 24.17
N LYS A 90 -19.03 3.35 24.79
CA LYS A 90 -18.75 3.11 26.22
C LYS A 90 -19.11 1.69 26.69
N LYS A 91 -19.01 0.70 25.80
CA LYS A 91 -19.18 -0.71 26.16
C LYS A 91 -17.83 -1.30 26.59
N LEU A 92 -17.85 -2.31 27.46
CA LEU A 92 -16.67 -3.12 27.72
C LEU A 92 -16.20 -3.76 26.41
N VAL A 93 -14.97 -3.48 26.00
CA VAL A 93 -14.37 -4.02 24.78
C VAL A 93 -13.35 -5.08 25.15
N ASN A 94 -13.56 -6.30 24.67
CA ASN A 94 -12.51 -7.30 24.64
C ASN A 94 -11.70 -7.10 23.34
N LEU A 95 -10.46 -6.62 23.48
CA LEU A 95 -9.56 -6.37 22.35
C LEU A 95 -8.89 -7.63 21.81
N ASP A 96 -9.08 -8.78 22.47
CA ASP A 96 -8.42 -10.03 22.10
C ASP A 96 -8.76 -10.47 20.67
N SER A 97 -10.03 -10.33 20.26
CA SER A 97 -10.47 -10.70 18.90
C SER A 97 -9.72 -9.88 17.84
N ALA A 98 -9.64 -8.56 18.02
CA ALA A 98 -8.94 -7.67 17.10
C ALA A 98 -7.43 -7.93 17.06
N LEU A 99 -6.79 -8.04 18.23
CA LEU A 99 -5.35 -8.29 18.32
C LEU A 99 -4.96 -9.67 17.75
N SER A 100 -5.73 -10.71 18.08
CA SER A 100 -5.53 -12.06 17.54
C SER A 100 -5.79 -12.12 16.03
N SER A 101 -6.81 -11.41 15.54
CA SER A 101 -7.10 -11.29 14.11
C SER A 101 -5.97 -10.60 13.35
N ILE A 102 -5.41 -9.51 13.91
CA ILE A 102 -4.23 -8.83 13.34
C ILE A 102 -3.05 -9.81 13.19
N VAL A 103 -2.72 -10.56 14.24
CA VAL A 103 -1.63 -11.56 14.21
C VAL A 103 -1.88 -12.60 13.11
N ASN A 104 -3.08 -13.17 13.06
CA ASN A 104 -3.43 -14.20 12.08
C ASN A 104 -3.38 -13.68 10.64
N CYS A 105 -3.92 -12.48 10.40
CA CYS A 105 -3.90 -11.84 9.10
C CYS A 105 -2.48 -11.52 8.63
N LEU A 106 -1.63 -10.96 9.50
CA LEU A 106 -0.23 -10.69 9.18
C LEU A 106 0.55 -11.98 8.86
N ASN A 107 0.30 -13.06 9.61
CA ASN A 107 0.90 -14.36 9.34
C ASN A 107 0.45 -14.97 8.00
N ASN A 108 -0.81 -14.77 7.61
CA ASN A 108 -1.31 -15.22 6.30
C ASN A 108 -0.73 -14.35 5.17
N ALA A 109 -0.74 -13.03 5.33
CA ALA A 109 -0.14 -12.10 4.39
C ALA A 109 1.37 -12.37 4.20
N LEU A 110 2.09 -12.78 5.24
CA LEU A 110 3.48 -13.25 5.16
C LEU A 110 3.63 -14.48 4.25
N LYS A 111 2.72 -15.46 4.34
CA LYS A 111 2.73 -16.65 3.46
C LYS A 111 2.48 -16.24 2.01
N THR A 112 1.48 -15.39 1.77
CA THR A 112 1.16 -14.87 0.44
C THR A 112 2.30 -14.05 -0.15
N MET A 113 2.93 -13.19 0.65
CA MET A 113 4.05 -12.36 0.21
C MET A 113 5.26 -13.19 -0.24
N LYS A 114 5.50 -14.36 0.38
CA LYS A 114 6.54 -15.30 -0.06
C LYS A 114 6.29 -15.86 -1.46
N ARG A 115 5.03 -15.90 -1.92
CA ARG A 115 4.67 -16.36 -3.27
C ARG A 115 5.07 -15.39 -4.37
N MET A 116 5.50 -14.17 -4.04
CA MET A 116 5.90 -13.17 -5.03
C MET A 116 6.96 -13.72 -6.00
N ASN A 117 7.90 -14.52 -5.51
CA ASN A 117 8.98 -15.09 -6.32
C ASN A 117 8.59 -16.30 -7.18
N GLU A 118 7.35 -16.83 -7.08
CA GLU A 118 6.91 -17.99 -7.86
C GLU A 118 6.92 -17.69 -9.37
N HIS A 119 6.49 -16.48 -9.77
CA HIS A 119 6.36 -16.09 -11.17
C HIS A 119 6.87 -14.68 -11.49
N LEU A 120 7.53 -14.00 -10.54
CA LEU A 120 8.12 -12.70 -10.75
C LEU A 120 9.60 -12.72 -10.35
N SER A 121 10.48 -12.49 -11.31
CA SER A 121 11.91 -12.34 -11.02
C SER A 121 12.25 -10.90 -10.61
N PRO A 122 13.29 -10.68 -9.78
CA PRO A 122 13.82 -9.35 -9.47
C PRO A 122 14.10 -8.52 -10.73
N LYS A 123 14.75 -9.13 -11.73
CA LYS A 123 15.10 -8.47 -13.00
C LYS A 123 13.87 -8.01 -13.76
N GLU A 124 12.86 -8.86 -13.89
CA GLU A 124 11.64 -8.53 -14.61
C GLU A 124 10.82 -7.45 -13.89
N PHE A 125 10.69 -7.55 -12.57
CA PHE A 125 10.06 -6.49 -11.79
C PHE A 125 10.77 -5.15 -11.99
N TYR A 126 12.08 -5.11 -11.75
CA TYR A 126 12.84 -3.86 -11.71
C TYR A 126 12.92 -3.17 -13.07
N HIS A 127 13.23 -3.92 -14.13
CA HIS A 127 13.47 -3.34 -15.45
C HIS A 127 12.23 -3.25 -16.32
N LYS A 128 11.21 -4.10 -16.11
CA LYS A 128 10.03 -4.15 -17.00
C LYS A 128 8.75 -3.64 -16.35
N ILE A 129 8.44 -4.04 -15.13
CA ILE A 129 7.16 -3.67 -14.48
C ILE A 129 7.27 -2.31 -13.79
N ARG A 130 8.30 -2.12 -12.97
CA ARG A 130 8.48 -0.96 -12.11
C ARG A 130 8.41 0.40 -12.84
N PRO A 131 8.91 0.57 -14.09
CA PRO A 131 8.75 1.83 -14.81
C PRO A 131 7.29 2.24 -15.04
N PHE A 132 6.36 1.30 -15.19
CA PHE A 132 4.93 1.59 -15.34
C PHE A 132 4.26 2.02 -14.03
N LEU A 133 4.93 1.82 -12.90
CA LEU A 133 4.46 2.25 -11.57
C LEU A 133 4.98 3.64 -11.19
N TRP A 134 5.76 4.29 -12.06
CA TRP A 134 6.32 5.61 -11.80
C TRP A 134 5.26 6.71 -11.88
N GLY A 135 5.41 7.70 -11.00
CA GLY A 135 4.63 8.93 -11.04
C GLY A 135 5.29 10.00 -11.88
N TYR A 136 4.82 11.23 -11.69
CA TYR A 136 5.31 12.43 -12.38
C TYR A 136 6.49 13.09 -11.64
N ASN A 137 7.08 12.40 -10.65
CA ASN A 137 8.15 12.92 -9.79
C ASN A 137 9.48 12.16 -9.91
N VAL A 138 9.63 11.29 -10.91
CA VAL A 138 10.83 10.47 -11.13
C VAL A 138 11.36 10.58 -12.57
N GLY A 139 12.59 10.13 -12.80
CA GLY A 139 13.22 10.16 -14.11
C GLY A 139 13.34 11.58 -14.69
N SER A 140 13.05 11.73 -15.98
CA SER A 140 13.04 13.02 -16.67
C SER A 140 11.99 14.00 -16.12
N LEU A 141 10.96 13.49 -15.43
CA LEU A 141 9.87 14.30 -14.87
C LEU A 141 10.16 14.86 -13.48
N LYS A 142 11.23 14.40 -12.81
CA LYS A 142 11.56 14.82 -11.43
C LYS A 142 11.59 16.35 -11.25
N GLN A 143 12.16 17.07 -12.22
CA GLN A 143 12.27 18.52 -12.16
C GLN A 143 11.07 19.25 -12.76
N CYS A 144 10.51 18.74 -13.85
CA CYS A 144 9.52 19.45 -14.64
C CYS A 144 8.07 19.01 -14.39
N GLY A 145 7.80 17.88 -13.74
CA GLY A 145 6.44 17.35 -13.56
C GLY A 145 5.72 17.10 -14.87
N ILE A 146 4.38 17.06 -14.83
CA ILE A 146 3.53 17.03 -16.02
C ILE A 146 2.49 18.16 -15.94
N ILE A 147 2.41 18.98 -16.99
CA ILE A 147 1.31 19.93 -17.18
C ILE A 147 0.12 19.19 -17.78
N PHE A 148 -1.06 19.34 -17.20
CA PHE A 148 -2.31 18.83 -17.76
C PHE A 148 -2.90 19.95 -18.61
N GLU A 149 -3.17 19.69 -19.89
CA GLU A 149 -3.76 20.69 -20.78
C GLU A 149 -5.15 21.10 -20.27
N GLY A 150 -5.39 22.40 -20.18
CA GLY A 150 -6.60 22.98 -19.57
C GLY A 150 -6.53 23.14 -18.05
N MET A 151 -5.35 22.93 -17.44
CA MET A 151 -5.07 23.14 -16.01
C MET A 151 -3.71 23.82 -15.82
N GLU A 152 -3.33 24.70 -16.75
CA GLU A 152 -2.04 25.40 -16.76
C GLU A 152 -1.87 26.30 -15.51
N ASP A 153 -2.98 26.77 -14.92
CA ASP A 153 -3.03 27.53 -13.68
C ASP A 153 -2.49 26.76 -12.47
N LYS A 154 -2.65 25.43 -12.44
CA LYS A 154 -2.09 24.57 -11.39
C LYS A 154 -0.59 24.30 -11.57
N GLY A 155 -0.01 24.71 -12.69
CA GLY A 155 1.38 24.43 -13.04
C GLY A 155 1.68 22.93 -13.22
N PRO A 156 2.97 22.56 -13.30
CA PRO A 156 3.34 21.16 -13.48
C PRO A 156 3.11 20.31 -12.23
N LEU A 157 2.37 19.21 -12.39
CA LEU A 157 2.02 18.28 -11.31
C LEU A 157 3.16 17.27 -11.09
N LYS A 158 3.52 17.02 -9.84
CA LYS A 158 4.64 16.14 -9.42
C LYS A 158 4.18 15.02 -8.49
N TYR A 159 3.17 14.27 -8.88
CA TYR A 159 2.65 13.18 -8.06
C TYR A 159 3.60 11.97 -8.02
N GLY A 160 3.65 11.31 -6.87
CA GLY A 160 4.32 10.02 -6.68
C GLY A 160 3.62 8.90 -7.45
N GLY A 161 4.36 7.85 -7.76
CA GLY A 161 3.83 6.66 -8.41
C GLY A 161 3.17 5.69 -7.43
N GLY A 162 2.86 4.48 -7.92
CA GLY A 162 2.31 3.41 -7.10
C GLY A 162 3.30 2.97 -6.02
N SER A 163 2.84 2.85 -4.77
CA SER A 163 3.65 2.45 -3.63
C SER A 163 2.83 1.59 -2.66
N ALA A 164 3.45 0.57 -2.05
CA ALA A 164 2.82 -0.23 -1.01
C ALA A 164 2.38 0.60 0.20
N ALA A 165 3.00 1.76 0.43
CA ALA A 165 2.61 2.69 1.49
C ALA A 165 1.23 3.37 1.25
N GLN A 166 0.66 3.22 0.05
CA GLN A 166 -0.70 3.62 -0.30
C GLN A 166 -1.74 2.53 0.06
N SER A 167 -1.30 1.36 0.55
CA SER A 167 -2.19 0.43 1.23
C SER A 167 -2.69 1.08 2.51
N SER A 168 -4.02 1.26 2.61
CA SER A 168 -4.65 1.77 3.83
C SER A 168 -4.51 0.79 4.99
N THR A 169 -4.44 -0.50 4.70
CA THR A 169 -4.54 -1.55 5.71
C THR A 169 -3.39 -1.55 6.71
N ILE A 170 -2.14 -1.38 6.24
CA ILE A 170 -1.00 -1.32 7.15
C ILE A 170 -1.05 -0.07 8.04
N GLN A 171 -1.41 1.09 7.47
CA GLN A 171 -1.58 2.31 8.26
C GLN A 171 -2.76 2.20 9.25
N LEU A 172 -3.79 1.40 8.94
CA LEU A 172 -4.92 1.13 9.85
C LEU A 172 -4.47 0.31 11.06
N ILE A 173 -3.62 -0.71 10.82
CA ILE A 173 -3.02 -1.50 11.88
C ILE A 173 -2.10 -0.62 12.74
N ASP A 174 -1.29 0.26 12.13
CA ASP A 174 -0.48 1.24 12.88
C ASP A 174 -1.34 2.13 13.78
N ALA A 175 -2.38 2.73 13.21
CA ALA A 175 -3.32 3.58 13.92
C ALA A 175 -3.98 2.84 15.09
N PHE A 176 -4.48 1.62 14.84
CA PHE A 176 -5.14 0.82 15.87
C PHE A 176 -4.16 0.44 17.00
N LEU A 177 -2.93 0.04 16.67
CA LEU A 177 -1.91 -0.36 17.64
C LEU A 177 -1.16 0.82 18.29
N LYS A 178 -1.51 2.07 17.95
CA LYS A 178 -0.78 3.29 18.38
C LYS A 178 0.72 3.22 18.05
N VAL A 179 1.07 2.81 16.84
CA VAL A 179 2.44 2.91 16.32
C VAL A 179 2.69 4.35 15.90
N GLU A 180 3.70 4.99 16.49
CA GLU A 180 4.01 6.40 16.26
C GLU A 180 5.19 6.53 15.29
N HIS A 181 4.91 6.98 14.07
CA HIS A 181 5.94 7.38 13.12
C HIS A 181 6.35 8.83 13.35
N THR A 182 7.64 9.14 13.21
CA THR A 182 8.16 10.51 13.37
C THR A 182 8.97 10.95 12.15
N GLY A 183 9.31 12.24 12.08
CA GLY A 183 10.21 12.77 11.06
C GLY A 183 9.72 12.57 9.61
N PRO A 184 10.65 12.34 8.65
CA PRO A 184 10.35 12.15 7.24
C PRO A 184 9.39 10.99 6.93
N GLU A 185 9.43 9.92 7.74
CA GLU A 185 8.58 8.75 7.59
C GLU A 185 7.11 9.10 7.80
N LYS A 186 6.81 9.86 8.87
CA LYS A 186 5.46 10.36 9.13
C LYS A 186 4.96 11.23 7.99
N VAL A 187 5.79 12.19 7.54
CA VAL A 187 5.43 13.10 6.43
C VAL A 187 5.10 12.31 5.18
N PHE A 188 5.93 11.33 4.81
CA PHE A 188 5.70 10.49 3.66
C PHE A 188 4.44 9.63 3.79
N LEU A 189 4.22 8.96 4.93
CA LEU A 189 3.04 8.11 5.14
C LEU A 189 1.73 8.91 5.09
N ILE A 190 1.72 10.12 5.66
CA ILE A 190 0.59 11.05 5.56
C ILE A 190 0.37 11.48 4.11
N GLU A 191 1.42 11.81 3.37
CA GLU A 191 1.31 12.14 1.94
C GLU A 191 0.72 10.96 1.14
N GLN A 192 1.07 9.71 1.46
CA GLN A 192 0.51 8.54 0.77
C GLN A 192 -1.00 8.38 1.01
N ARG A 193 -1.58 8.94 2.07
CA ARG A 193 -3.04 8.92 2.29
C ARG A 193 -3.79 9.65 1.16
N GLU A 194 -3.18 10.65 0.52
CA GLU A 194 -3.77 11.37 -0.61
C GLU A 194 -4.04 10.49 -1.85
N TYR A 195 -3.45 9.30 -1.89
CA TYR A 195 -3.62 8.31 -2.96
C TYR A 195 -4.59 7.18 -2.56
N MET A 196 -5.08 7.20 -1.31
CA MET A 196 -6.11 6.28 -0.82
C MET A 196 -7.51 6.85 -1.11
N PRO A 197 -8.52 6.00 -1.37
CA PRO A 197 -9.90 6.47 -1.47
C PRO A 197 -10.31 7.27 -0.24
N ARG A 198 -11.17 8.28 -0.42
CA ARG A 198 -11.59 9.20 0.64
C ARG A 198 -12.10 8.44 1.87
N GLU A 199 -12.95 7.45 1.67
CA GLU A 199 -13.58 6.65 2.72
C GLU A 199 -12.54 5.83 3.50
N HIS A 200 -11.45 5.40 2.84
CA HIS A 200 -10.37 4.70 3.53
C HIS A 200 -9.57 5.64 4.42
N ARG A 201 -9.32 6.88 3.96
CA ARG A 201 -8.69 7.91 4.80
C ARG A 201 -9.56 8.27 6.00
N ASP A 202 -10.86 8.42 5.79
CA ASP A 202 -11.79 8.77 6.85
C ASP A 202 -11.83 7.67 7.92
N LEU A 203 -11.85 6.40 7.49
CA LEU A 203 -11.72 5.25 8.38
C LEU A 203 -10.40 5.29 9.18
N LEU A 204 -9.27 5.56 8.52
CA LEU A 204 -7.96 5.66 9.16
C LEU A 204 -7.95 6.74 10.25
N ASN A 205 -8.42 7.95 9.92
CA ASN A 205 -8.45 9.07 10.85
C ASN A 205 -9.37 8.80 12.04
N TRP A 206 -10.51 8.13 11.81
CA TRP A 206 -11.41 7.72 12.89
C TRP A 206 -10.76 6.70 13.83
N VAL A 207 -10.13 5.64 13.29
CA VAL A 207 -9.44 4.64 14.12
C VAL A 207 -8.26 5.25 14.89
N GLU A 208 -7.49 6.13 14.26
CA GLU A 208 -6.36 6.84 14.90
C GLU A 208 -6.82 7.68 16.09
N THR A 209 -8.02 8.27 16.01
CA THR A 209 -8.59 9.11 17.08
C THR A 209 -9.24 8.27 18.19
N GLU A 210 -9.97 7.22 17.81
CA GLU A 210 -10.90 6.51 18.70
C GLU A 210 -10.40 5.14 19.18
N THR A 211 -9.16 4.76 18.84
CA THR A 211 -8.65 3.43 19.20
C THR A 211 -8.66 3.20 20.72
N PRO A 212 -9.27 2.10 21.21
CA PRO A 212 -9.25 1.72 22.63
C PRO A 212 -7.91 1.15 23.09
N VAL A 213 -6.97 0.88 22.18
CA VAL A 213 -5.67 0.29 22.53
C VAL A 213 -4.83 1.31 23.28
N GLU A 214 -4.18 0.88 24.35
CA GLU A 214 -3.15 1.60 25.08
C GLU A 214 -1.82 0.86 24.96
N LYS A 215 -0.69 1.54 25.26
CA LYS A 215 0.63 0.89 25.23
C LYS A 215 0.72 -0.29 26.21
N SER A 216 -0.06 -0.26 27.29
CA SER A 216 -0.22 -1.30 28.31
C SER A 216 -1.20 -2.43 27.94
N THR A 217 -1.92 -2.33 26.82
CA THR A 217 -2.93 -3.32 26.43
C THR A 217 -2.31 -4.71 26.29
N GLU A 218 -2.91 -5.69 26.98
CA GLU A 218 -2.49 -7.10 26.89
C GLU A 218 -2.53 -7.59 25.44
N ARG A 219 -1.56 -8.43 25.04
CA ARG A 219 -1.40 -8.97 23.68
C ARG A 219 -1.10 -7.94 22.57
N ARG A 220 -1.08 -6.63 22.85
CA ARG A 220 -0.59 -5.61 21.89
C ARG A 220 0.81 -5.98 21.38
N GLN A 221 1.69 -6.44 22.27
CA GLN A 221 3.06 -6.82 21.91
C GLN A 221 3.11 -7.92 20.85
N GLN A 222 2.22 -8.92 20.93
CA GLN A 222 2.17 -10.02 19.96
C GLN A 222 1.76 -9.52 18.57
N ALA A 223 0.82 -8.57 18.51
CA ALA A 223 0.42 -7.92 17.26
C ALA A 223 1.56 -7.07 16.67
N LEU A 224 2.30 -6.34 17.51
CA LEU A 224 3.50 -5.61 17.08
C LEU A 224 4.60 -6.54 16.55
N ASP A 225 4.83 -7.67 17.21
CA ASP A 225 5.84 -8.65 16.77
C ASP A 225 5.48 -9.24 15.40
N ALA A 226 4.20 -9.55 15.19
CA ALA A 226 3.70 -9.98 13.88
C ALA A 226 3.87 -8.89 12.81
N LEU A 227 3.62 -7.62 13.16
CA LEU A 227 3.78 -6.48 12.25
C LEU A 227 5.26 -6.25 11.90
N ARG A 228 6.16 -6.37 12.88
CA ARG A 228 7.62 -6.34 12.67
C ARG A 228 8.08 -7.47 11.75
N ALA A 229 7.55 -8.68 11.92
CA ALA A 229 7.88 -9.81 11.06
C ALA A 229 7.44 -9.54 9.61
N PHE A 230 6.22 -9.01 9.42
CA PHE A 230 5.73 -8.58 8.11
C PHE A 230 6.64 -7.52 7.47
N ARG A 231 6.96 -6.44 8.20
CA ARG A 231 7.86 -5.37 7.74
C ARG A 231 9.26 -5.88 7.41
N SER A 232 9.76 -6.85 8.18
CA SER A 232 11.07 -7.47 7.95
C SER A 232 11.10 -8.29 6.65
N LEU A 233 10.06 -9.09 6.37
CA LEU A 233 9.98 -9.80 5.10
C LEU A 233 9.84 -8.81 3.93
N HIS A 234 9.00 -7.79 4.08
CA HIS A 234 8.82 -6.76 3.06
C HIS A 234 10.15 -6.04 2.74
N LEU A 235 10.93 -5.67 3.76
CA LEU A 235 12.27 -5.10 3.59
C LEU A 235 13.21 -6.05 2.82
N THR A 236 13.21 -7.34 3.16
CA THR A 236 14.02 -8.36 2.46
C THR A 236 13.64 -8.48 0.99
N ILE A 237 12.34 -8.53 0.69
CA ILE A 237 11.85 -8.60 -0.70
C ILE A 237 12.22 -7.33 -1.45
N VAL A 238 12.02 -6.15 -0.86
CA VAL A 238 12.39 -4.88 -1.50
C VAL A 238 13.89 -4.80 -1.76
N ALA A 239 14.72 -5.26 -0.83
CA ALA A 239 16.16 -5.36 -1.04
C ALA A 239 16.49 -6.31 -2.21
N GLN A 240 15.88 -7.49 -2.25
CA GLN A 240 16.10 -8.46 -3.32
C GLN A 240 15.63 -7.94 -4.69
N TYR A 241 14.48 -7.29 -4.78
CA TYR A 241 13.85 -6.89 -6.04
C TYR A 241 14.33 -5.53 -6.55
N ILE A 242 14.91 -4.70 -5.68
CA ILE A 242 15.36 -3.36 -6.05
C ILE A 242 16.87 -3.22 -5.91
N LEU A 243 17.44 -3.42 -4.73
CA LEU A 243 18.86 -3.14 -4.50
C LEU A 243 19.78 -4.01 -5.35
N THR A 244 19.48 -5.31 -5.47
CA THR A 244 20.35 -6.22 -6.23
C THR A 244 20.34 -5.94 -7.74
N GLN A 245 19.42 -5.10 -8.22
CA GLN A 245 19.25 -4.75 -9.63
C GLN A 245 19.82 -3.36 -9.97
N ILE A 246 20.36 -2.63 -8.99
CA ILE A 246 21.00 -1.34 -9.22
C ILE A 246 22.42 -1.59 -9.74
N GLU A 247 22.63 -1.41 -11.03
CA GLU A 247 23.95 -1.58 -11.68
C GLU A 247 24.88 -0.36 -11.43
N HIS A 248 24.32 0.82 -11.14
CA HIS A 248 25.07 2.06 -10.86
C HIS A 248 24.46 2.85 -9.70
N SER A 249 25.30 3.36 -8.81
CA SER A 249 25.01 3.93 -7.47
C SER A 249 24.11 5.18 -7.41
N SER A 250 23.46 5.59 -8.49
CA SER A 250 22.71 6.85 -8.59
C SER A 250 21.18 6.75 -8.42
N SER A 251 20.57 5.57 -8.25
CA SER A 251 19.10 5.41 -8.19
C SER A 251 18.56 4.57 -7.01
N THR A 252 18.77 5.03 -5.78
CA THR A 252 18.19 4.41 -4.56
C THR A 252 16.78 4.90 -4.21
N THR A 253 16.08 5.55 -5.14
CA THR A 253 14.75 6.13 -4.90
C THR A 253 13.65 5.10 -5.20
N GLY A 254 12.68 4.91 -4.29
CA GLY A 254 11.48 4.08 -4.51
C GLY A 254 10.54 4.70 -5.54
N THR A 255 9.52 3.96 -6.00
CA THR A 255 8.51 4.48 -6.95
C THR A 255 7.71 5.66 -6.36
N GLY A 256 7.60 5.73 -5.03
CA GLY A 256 7.04 6.86 -4.30
C GLY A 256 7.99 8.04 -4.07
N GLY A 257 9.27 7.97 -4.47
CA GLY A 257 10.18 9.13 -4.40
C GLY A 257 11.14 9.19 -3.19
N THR A 258 11.15 8.22 -2.28
CA THR A 258 12.02 8.22 -1.07
C THR A 258 13.23 7.28 -1.17
N PRO A 259 14.30 7.48 -0.36
CA PRO A 259 15.34 6.48 -0.14
C PRO A 259 14.76 5.25 0.58
N PHE A 260 14.17 4.35 -0.19
CA PHE A 260 13.22 3.34 0.30
C PHE A 260 13.80 2.44 1.41
N MET A 261 15.10 2.13 1.38
CA MET A 261 15.73 1.29 2.40
C MET A 261 15.79 1.96 3.77
N GLN A 262 16.13 3.24 3.82
CA GLN A 262 16.19 3.96 5.09
C GLN A 262 14.78 4.11 5.65
N PHE A 263 13.84 4.50 4.78
CA PHE A 263 12.42 4.60 5.12
C PHE A 263 11.88 3.29 5.71
N LEU A 264 12.07 2.16 5.02
CA LEU A 264 11.56 0.85 5.48
C LEU A 264 12.22 0.38 6.78
N LYS A 265 13.52 0.67 6.97
CA LYS A 265 14.21 0.38 8.24
C LYS A 265 13.64 1.20 9.39
N ASN A 266 13.40 2.48 9.18
CA ASN A 266 12.84 3.39 10.17
C ASN A 266 11.39 3.01 10.52
N VAL A 267 10.53 2.79 9.51
CA VAL A 267 9.15 2.33 9.73
C VAL A 267 9.08 0.99 10.49
N ARG A 268 10.04 0.09 10.27
CA ARG A 268 10.16 -1.15 11.06
C ARG A 268 10.62 -0.88 12.49
N ALA A 269 11.56 0.04 12.68
CA ALA A 269 12.07 0.42 14.00
C ALA A 269 10.99 1.12 14.85
N ASP A 270 10.18 1.99 14.24
CA ASP A 270 9.07 2.68 14.90
C ASP A 270 7.97 1.72 15.41
N THR A 271 7.93 0.47 14.93
CA THR A 271 7.01 -0.56 15.46
C THR A 271 7.47 -0.97 16.86
N GLU A 272 7.30 -0.14 17.88
CA GLU A 272 7.67 -0.37 19.29
C GLU A 272 6.49 -0.45 20.28
#